data_AF-A0A8B7WWI7-F1
#
_entry.id   AF-A0A8B7WWI7-F1
#
_cell.length_a   1.000
_cell.length_b   1.000
_cell.length_c   1.000
_cell.angle_alpha   90.00
_cell.angle_beta   90.00
_cell.angle_gamma   90.00
#
_symmetry.space_group_name_H-M   'P 1'
#
loop_
_entity.id
_entity.type
_entity.pdbx_description
1 polymer ?
#
loop_
_entity_poly.entity_id
_entity_poly.type
_entity_poly.pdbx_seq_one_letter_code
_entity_poly.pdbx_strand_id
1 'polypeptide(L)'
;MATKEKLQCLKDFHKDILKPSPGKSPGTRPEDEAEGKPPQREKWSSKIDFLLSVAGGFVGLGNVWRFPYLCYKNGGGAFLIPYFIFLFGSGLPVFFLEIVIALSSLSSEGGQHLLVRKICPLVFPVEFQGIGYASIVIVSLLNIYYIVILAWAMYYLKNVQRFTEP
;
A
#
# COMPACT_ATOMS: atom_id res chain seq x y z
N MET A 1 -54.82 -3.59 22.92
CA MET A 1 -53.95 -2.60 22.23
C MET A 1 -52.56 -3.18 21.91
N ALA A 2 -51.94 -3.96 22.80
CA ALA A 2 -50.62 -4.57 22.59
C ALA A 2 -50.47 -5.51 21.36
N THR A 3 -51.54 -6.16 20.90
CA THR A 3 -51.48 -7.09 19.74
C THR A 3 -51.30 -6.37 18.40
N LYS A 4 -51.79 -5.13 18.28
CA LYS A 4 -51.63 -4.34 17.04
C LYS A 4 -50.20 -3.82 16.88
N GLU A 5 -49.54 -3.46 17.98
CA GLU A 5 -48.16 -2.96 17.97
C GLU A 5 -47.16 -4.07 17.61
N LYS A 6 -47.35 -5.29 18.14
CA LYS A 6 -46.51 -6.43 17.75
C LYS A 6 -46.66 -6.81 16.28
N LEU A 7 -47.86 -6.65 15.71
CA LEU A 7 -48.12 -6.93 14.30
C LEU A 7 -47.51 -5.86 13.38
N GLN A 8 -47.42 -4.62 13.85
CA GLN A 8 -46.76 -3.53 13.14
C GLN A 8 -45.24 -3.75 13.12
N CYS A 9 -44.66 -4.07 14.27
CA CYS A 9 -43.24 -4.30 14.42
C CYS A 9 -42.74 -5.51 13.58
N LEU A 10 -43.55 -6.58 13.48
CA LEU A 10 -43.26 -7.71 12.60
C LEU A 10 -43.31 -7.37 11.10
N LYS A 11 -44.25 -6.48 10.69
CA LYS A 11 -44.33 -6.02 9.31
C LYS A 11 -43.17 -5.14 8.93
N ASP A 12 -42.71 -4.30 9.85
CA ASP A 12 -41.55 -3.43 9.65
C ASP A 12 -40.26 -4.26 9.56
N PHE A 13 -40.06 -5.23 10.47
CA PHE A 13 -38.93 -6.15 10.43
C PHE A 13 -38.87 -7.00 9.14
N HIS A 14 -40.03 -7.38 8.60
CA HIS A 14 -40.13 -8.12 7.34
C HIS A 14 -39.84 -7.25 6.12
N LYS A 15 -40.16 -5.95 6.20
CA LYS A 15 -39.90 -4.96 5.14
C LYS A 15 -38.40 -4.65 5.01
N ASP A 16 -37.69 -4.69 6.13
CA ASP A 16 -36.24 -4.45 6.21
C ASP A 16 -35.42 -5.65 5.70
N ILE A 17 -35.92 -6.88 5.89
CA ILE A 17 -35.28 -8.10 5.33
C ILE A 17 -35.47 -8.20 3.81
N LEU A 18 -36.63 -7.80 3.27
CA LEU A 18 -36.99 -8.02 1.86
C LEU A 18 -36.54 -6.92 0.89
N LYS A 19 -35.86 -5.88 1.36
CA LYS A 19 -35.35 -4.82 0.48
C LYS A 19 -33.82 -4.66 0.60
N PRO A 20 -33.02 -5.55 0.01
CA PRO A 20 -31.64 -5.21 -0.30
C PRO A 20 -31.69 -4.10 -1.36
N SER A 21 -31.30 -2.89 -0.98
CA SER A 21 -31.23 -1.76 -1.93
C SER A 21 -30.18 -2.06 -3.00
N PRO A 22 -30.52 -1.96 -4.30
CA PRO A 22 -29.57 -2.17 -5.38
C PRO A 22 -28.59 -0.99 -5.39
N GLY A 23 -27.30 -1.33 -5.46
CA GLY A 23 -26.21 -0.45 -5.07
C GLY A 23 -26.09 0.88 -5.81
N LYS A 24 -25.34 1.79 -5.18
CA LYS A 24 -24.58 2.86 -5.84
C LYS A 24 -23.60 3.49 -4.84
N SER A 25 -22.30 3.25 -5.02
CA SER A 25 -21.26 4.24 -4.69
C SER A 25 -21.32 5.30 -5.80
N PRO A 26 -21.31 6.62 -5.55
CA PRO A 26 -20.17 7.30 -4.93
C PRO A 26 -20.52 8.51 -4.04
N GLY A 27 -19.63 8.82 -3.10
CA GLY A 27 -19.62 10.09 -2.38
C GLY A 27 -20.08 9.96 -0.93
N THR A 28 -19.09 9.95 -0.03
CA THR A 28 -19.24 10.05 1.42
C THR A 28 -20.16 11.23 1.76
N ARG A 29 -21.35 10.94 2.31
CA ARG A 29 -22.17 11.95 2.96
C ARG A 29 -21.95 11.84 4.47
N PRO A 30 -21.99 12.95 5.22
CA PRO A 30 -21.75 13.00 6.67
C PRO A 30 -22.85 12.33 7.52
N GLU A 31 -23.65 11.43 6.95
CA GLU A 31 -24.83 10.82 7.57
C GLU A 31 -24.60 9.33 7.90
N ASP A 32 -23.44 8.76 7.54
CA ASP A 32 -23.04 7.39 7.86
C ASP A 32 -22.27 7.25 9.20
N GLU A 33 -22.04 8.34 9.96
CA GLU A 33 -21.32 8.28 11.24
C GLU A 33 -22.20 7.82 12.43
N ALA A 34 -23.51 7.62 12.23
CA ALA A 34 -24.45 7.27 13.31
C ALA A 34 -24.76 5.77 13.45
N GLU A 35 -24.37 4.92 12.49
CA GLU A 35 -24.35 3.46 12.68
C GLU A 35 -22.90 3.01 12.87
N GLY A 36 -22.59 2.36 13.99
CA GLY A 36 -21.27 1.79 14.30
C GLY A 36 -20.85 0.63 13.37
N LYS A 37 -20.89 0.82 12.06
CA LYS A 37 -20.20 -0.03 11.09
C LYS A 37 -18.75 0.43 10.99
N PRO A 38 -17.78 -0.49 11.04
CA PRO A 38 -16.38 -0.13 10.79
C PRO A 38 -16.28 0.51 9.40
N PRO A 39 -15.45 1.55 9.24
CA PRO A 39 -15.25 2.19 7.93
C PRO A 39 -14.88 1.11 6.91
N GLN A 40 -15.71 0.93 5.90
CA GLN A 40 -15.48 -0.07 4.86
C GLN A 40 -14.23 0.33 4.08
N ARG A 41 -13.18 -0.50 4.18
CA ARG A 41 -11.87 -0.21 3.60
C ARG A 41 -12.00 0.05 2.10
N GLU A 42 -11.44 1.17 1.65
CA GLU A 42 -11.39 1.50 0.22
C GLU A 42 -10.68 0.39 -0.55
N LYS A 43 -11.36 -0.13 -1.57
CA LYS A 43 -10.84 -1.16 -2.47
C LYS A 43 -10.37 -0.51 -3.76
N TRP A 44 -9.23 -0.97 -4.27
CA TRP A 44 -8.70 -0.53 -5.56
C TRP A 44 -9.74 -0.71 -6.68
N SER A 45 -9.99 0.36 -7.44
CA SER A 45 -10.97 0.38 -8.52
C SER A 45 -10.56 -0.55 -9.67
N SER A 46 -9.26 -0.58 -10.02
CA SER A 46 -8.72 -1.43 -11.09
C SER A 46 -7.43 -2.16 -10.71
N LYS A 47 -7.22 -3.36 -11.27
CA LYS A 47 -5.97 -4.13 -11.15
C LYS A 47 -4.76 -3.39 -11.73
N ILE A 48 -5.00 -2.55 -12.74
CA ILE A 48 -3.97 -1.74 -13.42
C ILE A 48 -3.46 -0.66 -12.47
N ASP A 49 -4.35 0.00 -11.70
CA ASP A 49 -3.96 1.03 -10.73
C ASP A 49 -3.07 0.45 -9.63
N PHE A 50 -3.36 -0.77 -9.19
CA PHE A 50 -2.52 -1.50 -8.25
C PHE A 50 -1.15 -1.82 -8.84
N LEU A 51 -1.10 -2.33 -10.08
CA LEU A 51 0.17 -2.66 -10.74
C LEU A 51 1.02 -1.42 -11.01
N LEU A 52 0.41 -0.31 -11.43
CA LEU A 52 1.11 0.97 -11.62
C LEU A 52 1.65 1.51 -10.31
N SER A 53 0.89 1.42 -9.22
CA SER A 53 1.34 1.87 -7.89
C SER A 53 2.55 1.08 -7.41
N VAL A 54 2.51 -0.24 -7.57
CA VAL A 54 3.63 -1.13 -7.22
C VAL A 54 4.83 -0.89 -8.13
N ALA A 55 4.62 -0.77 -9.44
CA ALA A 55 5.68 -0.48 -10.40
C ALA A 55 6.36 0.88 -10.14
N GLY A 56 5.59 1.90 -9.77
CA GLY A 56 6.12 3.21 -9.38
C GLY A 56 7.00 3.16 -8.12
N GLY A 57 6.71 2.24 -7.19
CA GLY A 57 7.58 1.98 -6.03
C GLY A 57 8.90 1.30 -6.39
N PHE A 58 8.93 0.51 -7.47
CA PHE A 58 10.14 -0.20 -7.92
C PHE A 58 11.05 0.63 -8.80
N VAL A 59 10.48 1.49 -9.63
CA VAL A 59 11.21 2.32 -10.58
C VAL A 59 11.59 3.64 -9.90
N GLY A 60 12.68 3.65 -9.14
CA GLY A 60 13.20 4.85 -8.46
C GLY A 60 14.36 5.55 -9.21
N LEU A 61 14.55 6.85 -8.98
CA LEU A 61 15.72 7.62 -9.49
C LEU A 61 17.06 6.95 -9.12
N GLY A 62 17.12 6.24 -8.00
CA GLY A 62 18.29 5.47 -7.60
C GLY A 62 18.75 4.46 -8.64
N ASN A 63 17.83 3.84 -9.38
CA ASN A 63 18.17 2.90 -10.46
C ASN A 63 18.74 3.62 -11.69
N VAL A 64 18.47 4.92 -11.87
CA VAL A 64 18.93 5.67 -13.05
C VAL A 64 20.37 6.15 -12.89
N TRP A 65 20.78 6.61 -11.69
CA TRP A 65 22.14 7.10 -11.47
C TRP A 65 23.08 6.09 -10.78
N ARG A 66 22.55 5.24 -9.89
CA ARG A 66 23.43 4.44 -9.00
C ARG A 66 23.85 3.18 -9.71
N PHE A 67 22.92 2.58 -10.45
CA PHE A 67 23.17 1.36 -11.19
C PHE A 67 24.25 1.56 -12.27
N PRO A 68 24.25 2.60 -13.12
CA PRO A 68 25.34 2.81 -14.08
C PRO A 68 26.67 3.09 -13.40
N TYR A 69 26.68 3.87 -12.32
CA TYR A 69 27.90 4.18 -11.57
C TYR A 69 28.55 2.93 -10.98
N LEU A 70 27.74 2.04 -10.38
CA LEU A 70 28.22 0.81 -9.75
C LEU A 70 28.67 -0.23 -10.78
N CYS A 71 27.95 -0.34 -11.91
CA CYS A 71 28.37 -1.18 -13.02
C CYS A 71 29.71 -0.71 -13.57
N TYR A 72 29.89 0.59 -13.79
CA TYR A 72 31.15 1.12 -14.35
C TYR A 72 32.36 0.83 -13.46
N LYS A 73 32.23 1.01 -12.13
CA LYS A 73 33.32 0.80 -11.19
C LYS A 73 33.69 -0.68 -10.99
N ASN A 74 32.72 -1.59 -11.13
CA ASN A 74 32.87 -3.00 -10.78
C ASN A 74 33.05 -3.92 -12.00
N GLY A 75 33.61 -3.40 -13.11
CA GLY A 75 33.91 -4.21 -14.29
C GLY A 75 32.80 -4.24 -15.35
N GLY A 76 31.95 -3.21 -15.40
CA GLY A 76 30.92 -3.03 -16.42
C GLY A 76 29.85 -4.12 -16.37
N GLY A 77 29.72 -4.85 -17.47
CA GLY A 77 28.69 -5.89 -17.63
C GLY A 77 28.90 -7.14 -16.76
N ALA A 78 30.12 -7.41 -16.28
CA ALA A 78 30.37 -8.57 -15.40
C ALA A 78 29.67 -8.43 -14.04
N PHE A 79 29.40 -7.20 -13.60
CA PHE A 79 28.68 -6.90 -12.36
C PHE A 79 27.18 -7.24 -12.44
N LEU A 80 26.61 -7.43 -13.64
CA LEU A 80 25.21 -7.81 -13.83
C LEU A 80 24.92 -9.24 -13.35
N ILE A 81 25.89 -10.15 -13.47
CA ILE A 81 25.73 -11.57 -13.12
C ILE A 81 25.40 -11.74 -11.62
N PRO A 82 26.23 -11.24 -10.67
CA PRO A 82 25.88 -11.32 -9.25
C PRO A 82 24.62 -10.50 -8.93
N TYR A 83 24.39 -9.37 -9.62
CA TYR A 83 23.18 -8.56 -9.40
C TYR A 83 21.90 -9.35 -9.65
N PHE A 84 21.80 -10.09 -10.76
CA PHE A 84 20.64 -10.93 -11.03
C PHE A 84 20.50 -12.09 -10.05
N ILE A 85 21.61 -12.73 -9.64
CA ILE A 85 21.57 -13.82 -8.66
C ILE A 85 21.03 -13.33 -7.32
N PHE A 86 21.47 -12.18 -6.83
CA PHE A 86 20.92 -11.61 -5.59
C PHE A 86 19.49 -11.11 -5.77
N LEU A 87 19.14 -10.55 -6.94
CA LEU A 87 17.79 -10.07 -7.22
C LEU A 87 16.77 -11.20 -7.23
N PHE A 88 17.05 -12.32 -7.90
CA PHE A 88 16.17 -13.48 -7.89
C PHE A 88 16.28 -14.29 -6.59
N GLY A 89 17.47 -14.40 -6.02
CA GLY A 89 17.73 -15.18 -4.81
C GLY A 89 17.19 -14.55 -3.53
N SER A 90 17.25 -13.22 -3.39
CA SER A 90 16.79 -12.50 -2.19
C SER A 90 15.70 -11.46 -2.47
N GLY A 91 15.76 -10.76 -3.61
CA GLY A 91 14.80 -9.71 -3.94
C GLY A 91 13.38 -10.24 -4.16
N LEU A 92 13.25 -11.26 -5.00
CA LEU A 92 11.97 -11.91 -5.29
C LEU A 92 11.30 -12.55 -4.05
N PRO A 93 11.99 -13.36 -3.22
CA PRO A 93 11.35 -13.94 -2.04
C PRO A 93 10.97 -12.88 -1.00
N VAL A 94 11.78 -11.84 -0.78
CA VAL A 94 11.42 -10.74 0.15
C VAL A 94 10.19 -9.99 -0.36
N PHE A 95 10.08 -9.76 -1.67
CA PHE A 95 8.90 -9.14 -2.25
C PHE A 95 7.62 -9.96 -2.08
N PHE A 96 7.70 -11.28 -2.30
CA PHE A 96 6.57 -12.17 -2.06
C PHE A 96 6.17 -12.20 -0.58
N LEU A 97 7.14 -12.21 0.33
CA LEU A 97 6.87 -12.14 1.77
C LEU A 97 6.13 -10.85 2.13
N GLU A 98 6.57 -9.71 1.63
CA GLU A 98 5.93 -8.42 1.87
C GLU A 98 4.48 -8.41 1.35
N ILE A 99 4.24 -8.91 0.12
CA ILE A 99 2.88 -9.00 -0.43
C ILE A 99 2.02 -9.96 0.38
N VAL A 100 2.54 -11.12 0.77
CA VAL A 100 1.76 -12.10 1.55
C VAL A 100 1.40 -11.53 2.92
N ILE A 101 2.32 -10.83 3.58
CA ILE A 101 2.06 -10.12 4.84
C ILE A 101 1.02 -9.02 4.62
N ALA A 102 1.14 -8.21 3.57
CA ALA A 102 0.22 -7.12 3.24
C ALA A 102 -1.16 -7.60 2.78
N LEU A 103 -1.28 -8.79 2.19
CA LEU A 103 -2.57 -9.40 1.85
C LEU A 103 -3.21 -10.08 3.08
N SER A 104 -2.41 -10.70 3.93
CA SER A 104 -2.85 -11.26 5.22
C SER A 104 -3.42 -10.13 6.10
N SER A 105 -2.66 -9.05 6.27
CA SER A 105 -3.09 -7.66 6.04
C SER A 105 -4.57 -7.30 5.91
N LEU A 106 -5.03 -7.48 4.70
CA LEU A 106 -6.30 -7.02 4.18
C LEU A 106 -7.42 -8.02 4.42
N SER A 107 -7.09 -9.30 4.63
CA SER A 107 -8.07 -10.37 4.79
C SER A 107 -8.60 -10.53 6.22
N SER A 108 -8.03 -9.79 7.20
CA SER A 108 -8.43 -9.88 8.60
C SER A 108 -8.77 -8.49 9.16
N GLU A 109 -10.05 -8.15 9.18
CA GLU A 109 -10.63 -6.94 9.79
C GLU A 109 -10.52 -6.90 11.34
N GLY A 110 -9.48 -7.50 11.94
CA GLY A 110 -9.28 -7.38 13.39
C GLY A 110 -8.27 -8.33 14.04
N GLY A 111 -7.60 -9.20 13.29
CA GLY A 111 -6.79 -10.29 13.86
C GLY A 111 -5.32 -10.34 13.44
N GLN A 112 -4.78 -9.27 12.84
CA GLN A 112 -3.40 -9.20 12.32
C GLN A 112 -2.35 -9.67 13.33
N HIS A 113 -2.55 -9.34 14.61
CA HIS A 113 -1.62 -9.68 15.68
C HIS A 113 -1.78 -11.13 16.20
N LEU A 114 -2.91 -11.80 15.92
CA LEU A 114 -3.24 -13.10 16.51
C LEU A 114 -2.92 -14.29 15.59
N LEU A 115 -2.98 -14.12 14.27
CA LEU A 115 -2.69 -15.23 13.34
C LEU A 115 -1.17 -15.48 13.19
N VAL A 116 -0.36 -14.42 13.14
CA VAL A 116 1.13 -14.53 13.16
C VAL A 116 1.62 -15.18 14.46
N ARG A 117 0.96 -14.93 15.60
CA ARG A 117 1.28 -15.58 16.88
C ARG A 117 0.92 -17.07 16.94
N LYS A 118 -0.03 -17.53 16.12
CA LYS A 118 -0.47 -18.95 16.12
C LYS A 118 0.36 -19.86 15.23
N ILE A 119 1.03 -19.34 14.19
CA ILE A 119 1.78 -20.17 13.24
C ILE A 119 3.25 -20.36 13.67
N CYS A 120 3.85 -19.42 14.41
CA CYS A 120 5.16 -19.62 15.03
C CYS A 120 5.39 -18.72 16.26
N PRO A 121 5.15 -19.20 17.50
CA PRO A 121 5.24 -18.38 18.70
C PRO A 121 6.66 -18.08 19.21
N LEU A 122 7.73 -18.63 18.60
CA LEU A 122 9.08 -18.63 19.20
C LEU A 122 10.16 -17.78 18.49
N VAL A 123 9.98 -17.34 17.24
CA VAL A 123 11.05 -16.61 16.51
C VAL A 123 10.68 -15.16 16.19
N PHE A 124 9.39 -14.79 16.20
CA PHE A 124 8.91 -13.58 15.54
C PHE A 124 8.28 -12.44 16.39
N PRO A 125 7.96 -12.55 17.70
CA PRO A 125 7.05 -11.56 18.31
C PRO A 125 7.68 -10.34 19.01
N VAL A 126 9.01 -10.16 19.10
CA VAL A 126 9.60 -9.08 19.94
C VAL A 126 10.33 -7.99 19.15
N GLU A 127 11.00 -8.30 18.04
CA GLU A 127 11.77 -7.30 17.26
C GLU A 127 10.91 -6.49 16.28
N PHE A 128 9.70 -6.96 15.97
CA PHE A 128 8.84 -6.39 14.93
C PHE A 128 8.15 -5.07 15.30
N GLN A 129 8.05 -4.73 16.59
CA GLN A 129 7.47 -3.43 16.97
C GLN A 129 8.45 -2.28 16.66
N GLY A 130 9.75 -2.49 16.85
CA GLY A 130 10.79 -1.51 16.54
C GLY A 130 11.06 -1.36 15.04
N ILE A 131 10.99 -2.46 14.27
CA ILE A 131 11.27 -2.44 12.83
C ILE A 131 10.27 -1.55 12.06
N GLY A 132 9.01 -1.51 12.52
CA GLY A 132 7.98 -0.66 11.93
C GLY A 132 8.24 0.84 12.15
N TYR A 133 8.63 1.24 13.37
CA TYR A 133 9.00 2.63 13.63
C TYR A 133 10.28 3.02 12.89
N ALA A 134 11.28 2.12 12.85
CA ALA A 134 12.52 2.35 12.12
C ALA A 134 12.27 2.53 10.61
N SER A 135 11.39 1.71 10.00
CA SER A 135 11.08 1.82 8.58
C SER A 135 10.36 3.13 8.25
N ILE A 136 9.43 3.60 9.11
CA ILE A 136 8.76 4.89 8.94
C ILE A 136 9.77 6.05 8.99
N VAL A 137 10.73 6.02 9.92
CA VAL A 137 11.78 7.05 10.04
C VAL A 137 12.68 7.05 8.79
N ILE A 138 13.12 5.89 8.32
CA ILE A 138 13.97 5.78 7.13
C ILE A 138 13.23 6.28 5.88
N VAL A 139 11.97 5.89 5.69
CA VAL A 139 11.15 6.33 4.56
C VAL A 139 10.89 7.84 4.62
N SER A 140 10.71 8.41 5.81
CA SER A 140 10.58 9.86 5.99
C SER A 140 11.84 10.61 5.58
N LEU A 141 13.02 10.15 6.03
CA LEU A 141 14.30 10.74 5.65
C LEU A 141 14.57 10.64 4.14
N LEU A 142 14.22 9.50 3.53
CA LEU A 142 14.31 9.33 2.08
C LEU A 142 13.39 10.32 1.36
N ASN A 143 12.13 10.47 1.79
CA ASN A 143 11.22 11.44 1.16
C ASN A 143 11.80 12.86 1.15
N ILE A 144 12.37 13.32 2.27
CA ILE A 144 13.01 14.66 2.36
C ILE A 144 14.17 14.78 1.35
N TYR A 145 15.00 13.75 1.21
CA TYR A 145 16.09 13.74 0.23
C TYR A 145 15.56 13.77 -1.22
N TYR A 146 14.54 12.95 -1.51
CA TYR A 146 13.95 12.86 -2.85
C TYR A 146 13.26 14.15 -3.30
N ILE A 147 12.53 14.85 -2.42
CA ILE A 147 11.87 16.13 -2.80
C ILE A 147 12.88 17.21 -3.18
N VAL A 148 14.06 17.25 -2.54
CA VAL A 148 15.12 18.22 -2.87
C VAL A 148 15.68 17.97 -4.27
N ILE A 149 15.92 16.71 -4.60
CA ILE A 149 16.39 16.32 -5.93
C ILE A 149 15.34 16.60 -7.00
N LEU A 150 14.07 16.32 -6.71
CA LEU A 150 12.96 16.66 -7.62
C LEU A 150 12.86 18.18 -7.84
N ALA A 151 13.05 18.98 -6.78
CA ALA A 151 13.08 20.44 -6.90
C ALA A 151 14.22 20.92 -7.80
N TRP A 152 15.42 20.33 -7.68
CA TRP A 152 16.53 20.62 -8.59
C TRP A 152 16.23 20.18 -10.03
N ALA A 153 15.64 19.01 -10.24
CA ALA A 153 15.25 18.54 -11.58
C ALA A 153 14.25 19.51 -12.25
N MET A 154 13.26 19.99 -11.50
CA MET A 154 12.29 20.99 -11.96
C MET A 154 12.95 22.34 -12.26
N TYR A 155 13.91 22.76 -11.44
CA TYR A 155 14.69 23.97 -11.69
C TYR A 155 15.49 23.87 -13.00
N TYR A 156 16.20 22.76 -13.23
CA TYR A 156 16.91 22.52 -14.49
C TYR A 156 15.96 22.44 -15.69
N LEU A 157 14.78 21.85 -15.53
CA LEU A 157 13.76 21.78 -16.58
C LEU A 157 13.26 23.18 -16.96
N LYS A 158 12.98 24.05 -15.98
CA LYS A 158 12.60 25.44 -16.24
C LYS A 158 13.72 26.21 -16.95
N ASN A 159 14.97 26.02 -16.53
CA ASN A 159 16.10 26.69 -17.17
C ASN A 159 16.31 26.20 -18.60
N VAL A 160 16.18 24.90 -18.89
CA VAL A 160 16.35 24.37 -20.26
C VAL A 160 15.23 24.85 -21.19
N GLN A 161 13.99 24.97 -20.69
CA GLN A 161 12.89 25.53 -21.47
C GLN A 161 13.13 27.02 -21.79
N ARG A 162 13.68 27.79 -20.85
CA ARG A 162 14.04 29.20 -21.08
C ARG A 162 15.15 29.39 -22.12
N PHE A 163 15.99 28.38 -22.35
CA PHE A 163 16.97 28.37 -23.45
C PHE A 163 16.36 27.94 -24.80
N THR A 164 15.16 27.34 -24.80
CA THR A 164 14.48 26.83 -25.99
C THR A 164 13.47 27.83 -26.56
N GLU A 165 12.99 28.79 -25.76
CA GLU A 165 12.26 29.95 -26.28
C GLU A 165 13.26 31.00 -26.81
N PRO A 166 13.16 31.41 -28.10
CA PRO A 166 14.06 32.36 -28.73
C PRO A 166 13.97 33.78 -28.17
#